data_AF-A0A091S2P0-F1
#
_entry.id   AF-A0A091S2P0-F1
#
_cell.length_a   1.000
_cell.length_b   1.000
_cell.length_c   1.000
_cell.angle_alpha   90.00
_cell.angle_beta   90.00
_cell.angle_gamma   90.00
#
_symmetry.space_group_name_H-M   'P 1'
#
loop_
_entity.id
_entity.type
_entity.pdbx_description
1 polymer ?
#
loop_
_entity_poly.entity_id
_entity_poly.type
_entity_poly.pdbx_seq_one_letter_code
_entity_poly.pdbx_strand_id
1 'polypeptide(L)'
;SEALHEARQGRGCSREQGGPSLEEVLGAAGVLRESLLPGALAQYASCLELVNRRLPCGLALTGVCFHSVPESEQHNENLVRIGERTTSLLAWFSSPRTAGQWLDYWLRQRLQWWRKFAVAPSNFSSSDFQDEEGRKGFNLHYSFPWGTETIETLKNLGDTELLQMYPGDSSKLLGRDGRKNVIPHVLSVSGNLDRGVLAYLFDSLQLAENPLTKKKIVQRKVLKLHPCLAPLKVALDVGKGPTTELRQVCQGLFNELTANRISVWPGYLETVQVSLEQLYTKYDEMSVLFMILITDATLENGVVQLRSRDTTMKEMMHISRLTDFLTKYVTSAKNM
;
A
#
# COMPACT_ATOMS: atom_id res chain seq x y z
N SER A 1 20.12 -16.51 -3.37
CA SER A 1 21.45 -16.89 -2.86
C SER A 1 22.50 -16.30 -3.79
N GLU A 2 23.65 -15.85 -3.27
CA GLU A 2 24.76 -15.17 -3.98
C GLU A 2 25.16 -15.80 -5.32
N ALA A 3 24.92 -17.10 -5.49
CA ALA A 3 25.12 -17.84 -6.74
C ALA A 3 24.44 -17.20 -7.98
N LEU A 4 23.25 -16.61 -7.84
CA LEU A 4 22.57 -15.92 -8.95
C LEU A 4 23.23 -14.60 -9.34
N HIS A 5 23.96 -13.99 -8.41
CA HIS A 5 24.66 -12.72 -8.63
C HIS A 5 26.00 -12.96 -9.34
N GLU A 6 26.70 -14.05 -9.00
CA GLU A 6 27.94 -14.48 -9.67
C GLU A 6 27.69 -14.92 -11.12
N ALA A 7 26.59 -15.65 -11.38
CA ALA A 7 26.23 -16.07 -12.73
C ALA A 7 25.94 -14.90 -13.70
N ARG A 8 25.51 -13.74 -13.20
CA ARG A 8 25.28 -12.54 -14.02
C ARG A 8 26.55 -11.74 -14.30
N GLN A 9 27.58 -11.85 -13.46
CA GLN A 9 28.83 -11.09 -13.60
C GLN A 9 29.88 -11.79 -14.47
N GLY A 10 29.73 -13.10 -14.71
CA GLY A 10 30.58 -13.88 -15.62
C GLY A 10 30.29 -13.66 -17.11
N ARG A 11 30.37 -12.43 -17.63
CA ARG A 11 30.47 -12.19 -19.08
C ARG A 11 31.87 -11.70 -19.42
N GLY A 12 32.77 -12.65 -19.66
CA GLY A 12 34.07 -12.36 -20.23
C GLY A 12 35.09 -13.47 -20.05
N CYS A 13 34.83 -14.68 -20.55
CA CYS A 13 35.91 -15.58 -20.98
C CYS A 13 35.36 -16.71 -21.86
N SER A 14 35.85 -16.72 -23.09
CA SER A 14 36.13 -17.83 -24.02
C SER A 14 35.28 -19.10 -23.98
N ARG A 15 34.78 -19.47 -25.18
CA ARG A 15 34.29 -20.79 -25.56
C ARG A 15 35.20 -21.93 -25.06
N GLU A 16 34.54 -23.07 -24.80
CA GLU A 16 35.10 -24.38 -24.39
C GLU A 16 35.20 -24.61 -22.89
N GLN A 17 34.06 -24.99 -22.28
CA GLN A 17 33.92 -26.21 -21.47
C GLN A 17 32.43 -26.43 -21.21
N GLY A 18 31.96 -27.66 -21.46
CA GLY A 18 30.58 -28.07 -21.22
C GLY A 18 30.25 -28.01 -19.74
N GLY A 19 29.74 -26.88 -19.29
CA GLY A 19 28.98 -26.77 -18.05
C GLY A 19 27.55 -27.26 -18.30
N PRO A 20 26.87 -27.79 -17.27
CA PRO A 20 25.48 -28.20 -17.40
C PRO A 20 24.66 -27.04 -17.95
N SER A 21 23.72 -27.36 -18.82
CA SER A 21 22.83 -26.36 -19.42
C SER A 21 22.16 -25.55 -18.29
N LEU A 22 21.88 -24.27 -18.54
CA LEU A 22 21.19 -23.41 -17.56
C LEU A 22 19.89 -24.06 -17.04
N GLU A 23 19.26 -24.91 -17.85
CA GLU A 23 18.10 -25.73 -17.50
C GLU A 23 18.39 -26.81 -16.44
N GLU A 24 19.57 -27.45 -16.47
CA GLU A 24 19.98 -28.44 -15.46
C GLU A 24 20.30 -27.81 -14.11
N VAL A 25 20.81 -26.57 -14.09
CA VAL A 25 21.02 -25.79 -12.86
C VAL A 25 19.69 -25.24 -12.33
N LEU A 26 18.76 -24.89 -13.22
CA LEU A 26 17.41 -24.46 -12.87
C LEU A 26 16.49 -25.60 -12.41
N GLY A 27 16.76 -26.85 -12.81
CA GLY A 27 15.99 -28.04 -12.39
C GLY A 27 16.02 -28.29 -10.87
N ALA A 28 17.01 -27.76 -10.16
CA ALA A 28 17.10 -27.74 -8.69
C ALA A 28 16.86 -26.35 -8.07
N ALA A 29 16.64 -25.32 -8.89
CA ALA A 29 16.40 -23.95 -8.43
C ALA A 29 14.89 -23.75 -8.16
N GLY A 30 14.55 -23.53 -6.90
CA GLY A 30 13.15 -23.35 -6.47
C GLY A 30 12.41 -22.31 -7.32
N VAL A 31 11.19 -22.66 -7.74
CA VAL A 31 10.28 -21.77 -8.47
C VAL A 31 9.97 -20.55 -7.61
N LEU A 32 9.99 -19.36 -8.23
CA LEU A 32 9.61 -18.13 -7.56
C LEU A 32 8.14 -18.19 -7.14
N ARG A 33 7.82 -17.73 -5.92
CA ARG A 33 6.46 -17.82 -5.38
C ARG A 33 5.48 -16.95 -6.18
N GLU A 34 4.44 -17.59 -6.71
CA GLU A 34 3.34 -16.89 -7.41
C GLU A 34 2.26 -16.37 -6.46
N SER A 35 2.17 -16.99 -5.28
CA SER A 35 1.22 -16.67 -4.22
C SER A 35 1.84 -16.86 -2.84
N LEU A 36 1.33 -16.13 -1.85
CA LEU A 36 1.72 -16.28 -0.45
C LEU A 36 1.00 -17.46 0.25
N LEU A 37 -0.02 -18.05 -0.40
CA LEU A 37 -0.89 -19.06 0.19
C LEU A 37 -0.16 -20.33 0.63
N PRO A 38 0.70 -20.96 -0.21
CA PRO A 38 1.41 -22.18 0.20
C PRO A 38 2.26 -21.97 1.46
N GLY A 39 2.90 -20.80 1.58
CA GLY A 39 3.67 -20.42 2.76
C GLY A 39 2.82 -20.26 4.01
N ALA A 40 1.62 -19.66 3.89
CA ALA A 40 0.67 -19.56 5.00
C ALA A 40 0.16 -20.93 5.45
N LEU A 41 -0.17 -21.82 4.51
CA LEU A 41 -0.65 -23.18 4.80
C LEU A 41 0.44 -24.04 5.48
N ALA A 42 1.69 -23.90 5.06
CA ALA A 42 2.83 -24.59 5.70
C ALA A 42 3.04 -24.20 7.17
N GLN A 43 2.57 -23.01 7.59
CA GLN A 43 2.67 -22.53 8.97
C GLN A 43 1.40 -22.76 9.81
N TYR A 44 0.38 -23.39 9.23
CA TYR A 44 -0.90 -23.61 9.90
C TYR A 44 -0.75 -24.41 11.20
N ALA A 45 0.00 -25.53 11.21
CA ALA A 45 0.15 -26.37 12.40
C ALA A 45 0.77 -25.60 13.57
N SER A 46 1.86 -24.86 13.32
CA SER A 46 2.54 -24.02 14.32
C SER A 46 1.62 -22.92 14.86
N CYS A 47 0.87 -22.26 13.97
CA CYS A 47 -0.09 -21.22 14.37
C CYS A 47 -1.23 -21.82 15.20
N LEU A 48 -1.71 -23.00 14.81
CA LEU A 48 -2.79 -23.69 15.49
C LEU A 48 -2.38 -24.07 16.91
N GLU A 49 -1.15 -24.54 17.12
CA GLU A 49 -0.60 -24.83 18.44
C GLU A 49 -0.56 -23.58 19.34
N LEU A 50 -0.11 -22.44 18.81
CA LEU A 50 -0.06 -21.17 19.52
C LEU A 50 -1.44 -20.73 20.04
N VAL A 51 -2.49 -20.91 19.25
CA VAL A 51 -3.87 -20.58 19.65
C VAL A 51 -4.56 -21.69 20.44
N ASN A 52 -3.80 -22.64 21.00
CA ASN A 52 -4.31 -23.81 21.69
C ASN A 52 -5.34 -24.57 20.85
N ARG A 53 -5.09 -24.72 19.55
CA ARG A 53 -5.98 -25.33 18.58
C ARG A 53 -7.39 -24.73 18.52
N ARG A 54 -7.60 -23.47 18.90
CA ARG A 54 -8.93 -22.84 18.84
C ARG A 54 -9.18 -22.26 17.44
N LEU A 55 -10.33 -22.61 16.85
CA LEU A 55 -10.84 -21.97 15.64
C LEU A 55 -11.94 -20.94 16.00
N PRO A 56 -12.10 -19.87 15.21
CA PRO A 56 -11.33 -19.53 14.01
C PRO A 56 -10.00 -18.81 14.33
N CYS A 57 -9.05 -18.86 13.40
CA CYS A 57 -7.80 -18.11 13.47
C CYS A 57 -7.36 -17.67 12.06
N GLY A 58 -6.43 -16.72 11.97
CA GLY A 58 -5.97 -16.18 10.69
C GLY A 58 -4.48 -15.91 10.67
N LEU A 59 -3.87 -16.12 9.50
CA LEU A 59 -2.49 -15.78 9.19
C LEU A 59 -2.47 -14.69 8.12
N ALA A 60 -1.88 -13.55 8.44
CA ALA A 60 -1.71 -12.43 7.53
C ALA A 60 -0.25 -12.30 7.10
N LEU A 61 -0.01 -12.16 5.79
CA LEU A 61 1.31 -12.01 5.19
C LEU A 61 1.25 -10.92 4.13
N THR A 62 2.29 -10.09 4.06
CA THR A 62 2.48 -9.15 2.96
C THR A 62 3.85 -9.41 2.35
N GLY A 63 3.92 -9.54 1.04
CA GLY A 63 5.17 -9.81 0.36
C GLY A 63 5.04 -9.77 -1.16
N VAL A 64 6.19 -9.70 -1.83
CA VAL A 64 6.27 -9.70 -3.29
C VAL A 64 6.02 -11.11 -3.82
N CYS A 65 5.15 -11.21 -4.82
CA CYS A 65 4.86 -12.39 -5.61
C CYS A 65 5.23 -12.14 -7.07
N PHE A 66 5.56 -13.21 -7.78
CA PHE A 66 6.01 -13.16 -9.17
C PHE A 66 4.92 -13.74 -10.07
N HIS A 67 4.78 -13.20 -11.28
CA HIS A 67 3.86 -13.75 -12.28
C HIS A 67 4.44 -13.59 -13.68
N SER A 68 4.14 -14.53 -14.56
CA SER A 68 4.47 -14.38 -15.98
C SER A 68 3.64 -13.25 -16.57
N VAL A 69 4.28 -12.33 -17.29
CA VAL A 69 3.57 -11.28 -18.03
C VAL A 69 3.08 -11.87 -19.35
N PRO A 70 1.76 -11.80 -19.67
CA PRO A 70 1.23 -12.35 -20.89
C PRO A 70 1.84 -11.71 -22.15
N GLU A 71 1.94 -12.50 -23.23
CA GLU A 71 2.63 -12.12 -24.48
C GLU A 71 2.09 -10.83 -25.12
N SER A 72 0.82 -10.48 -24.90
CA SER A 72 0.21 -9.24 -25.41
C SER A 72 0.87 -7.96 -24.90
N GLU A 73 1.59 -8.01 -23.78
CA GLU A 73 2.32 -6.88 -23.20
C GLU A 73 3.85 -6.98 -23.42
N GLN A 74 4.29 -8.00 -24.17
CA GLN A 74 5.70 -8.23 -24.48
C GLN A 74 6.10 -7.50 -25.77
N HIS A 75 7.05 -6.57 -25.67
CA HIS A 75 7.59 -5.83 -26.84
C HIS A 75 8.69 -6.61 -27.59
N ASN A 76 9.10 -7.79 -27.08
CA ASN A 76 10.15 -8.64 -27.64
C ASN A 76 9.77 -10.12 -27.45
N GLU A 77 9.62 -10.86 -28.55
CA GLU A 77 9.15 -12.26 -28.59
C GLU A 77 10.10 -13.29 -27.94
N ASN A 78 11.36 -12.91 -27.67
CA ASN A 78 12.40 -13.83 -27.19
C ASN A 78 12.73 -13.73 -25.68
N LEU A 79 11.98 -12.95 -24.89
CA LEU A 79 12.25 -12.77 -23.46
C LEU A 79 10.97 -12.89 -22.63
N VAL A 80 10.87 -13.96 -21.84
CA VAL A 80 9.80 -14.12 -20.84
C VAL A 80 10.03 -13.08 -19.73
N ARG A 81 9.17 -12.06 -19.66
CA ARG A 81 9.21 -11.06 -18.61
C ARG A 81 8.45 -11.58 -17.38
N ILE A 82 9.12 -11.57 -16.24
CA ILE A 82 8.52 -11.85 -14.94
C ILE A 82 8.10 -10.51 -14.32
N GLY A 83 6.81 -10.39 -14.02
CA GLY A 83 6.23 -9.27 -13.28
C GLY A 83 6.34 -9.51 -11.78
N GLU A 84 6.56 -8.43 -11.05
CA GLU A 84 6.55 -8.42 -9.59
C GLU A 84 5.31 -7.67 -9.09
N ARG A 85 4.64 -8.20 -8.08
CA ARG A 85 3.53 -7.53 -7.41
C ARG A 85 3.57 -7.71 -5.91
N THR A 86 3.34 -6.63 -5.17
CA THR A 86 3.17 -6.68 -3.71
C THR A 86 1.77 -7.19 -3.39
N THR A 87 1.70 -8.39 -2.83
CA THR A 87 0.44 -9.03 -2.44
C THR A 87 0.30 -8.97 -0.92
N SER A 88 -0.91 -8.64 -0.46
CA SER A 88 -1.33 -8.89 0.92
C SER A 88 -2.27 -10.08 0.93
N LEU A 89 -1.98 -11.07 1.77
CA LEU A 89 -2.77 -12.28 1.92
C LEU A 89 -3.22 -12.40 3.39
N LEU A 90 -4.50 -12.70 3.58
CA LEU A 90 -5.04 -13.26 4.81
C LEU A 90 -5.58 -14.66 4.51
N ALA A 91 -4.96 -15.68 5.11
CA ALA A 91 -5.49 -17.03 5.17
C ALA A 91 -6.28 -17.19 6.48
N TRP A 92 -7.59 -17.34 6.39
CA TRP A 92 -8.49 -17.48 7.52
C TRP A 92 -8.98 -18.91 7.65
N PHE A 93 -8.69 -19.53 8.79
CA PHE A 93 -9.06 -20.90 9.11
C PHE A 93 -10.30 -20.87 9.99
N SER A 94 -11.39 -21.46 9.50
CA SER A 94 -12.68 -21.47 10.19
C SER A 94 -13.33 -22.84 10.14
N SER A 95 -14.33 -23.08 10.99
CA SER A 95 -15.08 -24.33 10.88
C SER A 95 -15.95 -24.34 9.61
N PRO A 96 -16.16 -25.50 8.97
CA PRO A 96 -16.98 -25.59 7.75
C PRO A 96 -18.37 -24.94 7.87
N ARG A 97 -18.98 -25.06 9.05
CA ARG A 97 -20.30 -24.47 9.38
C ARG A 97 -20.30 -22.94 9.32
N THR A 98 -19.20 -22.30 9.69
CA THR A 98 -19.09 -20.83 9.81
C THR A 98 -18.36 -20.18 8.64
N ALA A 99 -17.75 -20.97 7.76
CA ALA A 99 -16.95 -20.49 6.63
C ALA A 99 -17.70 -19.48 5.73
N GLY A 100 -18.96 -19.75 5.38
CA GLY A 100 -19.77 -18.82 4.59
C GLY A 100 -20.02 -17.47 5.28
N GLN A 101 -20.31 -17.50 6.59
CA GLN A 101 -20.52 -16.29 7.38
C GLN A 101 -19.24 -15.45 7.48
N TRP A 102 -18.09 -16.11 7.62
CA TRP A 102 -16.79 -15.44 7.63
C TRP A 102 -16.44 -14.85 6.27
N LEU A 103 -16.78 -15.52 5.16
CA LEU A 103 -16.57 -14.97 3.83
C LEU A 103 -17.36 -13.67 3.63
N ASP A 104 -18.64 -13.65 4.00
CA ASP A 104 -19.49 -12.45 3.93
C ASP A 104 -19.04 -11.34 4.90
N TYR A 105 -18.50 -11.72 6.06
CA TYR A 105 -17.88 -10.79 6.99
C TYR A 105 -16.66 -10.12 6.36
N TRP A 106 -15.72 -10.92 5.84
CA TRP A 106 -14.50 -10.40 5.23
C TRP A 106 -14.79 -9.57 3.98
N LEU A 107 -15.76 -9.97 3.15
CA LEU A 107 -16.19 -9.16 2.01
C LEU A 107 -16.57 -7.74 2.45
N ARG A 108 -17.45 -7.62 3.45
CA ARG A 108 -17.91 -6.32 3.97
C ARG A 108 -16.77 -5.52 4.58
N GLN A 109 -15.94 -6.16 5.40
CA GLN A 109 -14.81 -5.49 6.05
C GLN A 109 -13.77 -4.99 5.04
N ARG A 110 -13.42 -5.82 4.04
CA ARG A 110 -12.43 -5.44 3.01
C ARG A 110 -12.98 -4.36 2.08
N LEU A 111 -14.22 -4.47 1.64
CA LEU A 111 -14.85 -3.42 0.83
C LEU A 111 -14.97 -2.10 1.61
N GLN A 112 -15.35 -2.14 2.88
CA GLN A 112 -15.38 -0.96 3.75
C GLN A 112 -13.98 -0.35 3.92
N TRP A 113 -12.95 -1.19 4.09
CA TRP A 113 -11.56 -0.74 4.21
C TRP A 113 -11.09 0.02 2.97
N TRP A 114 -11.37 -0.49 1.76
CA TRP A 114 -11.04 0.21 0.52
C TRP A 114 -11.78 1.54 0.38
N ARG A 115 -13.08 1.54 0.68
CA ARG A 115 -13.94 2.73 0.61
C ARG A 115 -13.58 3.81 1.62
N LYS A 116 -13.04 3.42 2.78
CA LYS A 116 -12.71 4.33 3.89
C LYS A 116 -11.76 5.45 3.46
N PHE A 117 -10.77 5.15 2.62
CA PHE A 117 -9.75 6.13 2.22
C PHE A 117 -10.02 6.78 0.86
N ALA A 118 -11.14 6.44 0.22
CA ALA A 118 -11.50 6.93 -1.09
C ALA A 118 -12.18 8.30 -1.01
N VAL A 119 -11.87 9.17 -1.96
CA VAL A 119 -12.60 10.40 -2.25
C VAL A 119 -13.96 10.08 -2.86
N ALA A 120 -14.02 9.09 -3.78
CA ALA A 120 -15.26 8.59 -4.37
C ALA A 120 -15.47 7.10 -4.05
N PRO A 121 -16.04 6.75 -2.88
CA PRO A 121 -16.25 5.37 -2.46
C PRO A 121 -17.09 4.50 -3.42
N SER A 122 -17.89 5.13 -4.30
CA SER A 122 -18.68 4.45 -5.32
C SER A 122 -17.83 3.73 -6.38
N ASN A 123 -16.59 4.16 -6.60
CA ASN A 123 -15.68 3.53 -7.56
C ASN A 123 -15.18 2.16 -7.10
N PHE A 124 -15.36 1.83 -5.82
CA PHE A 124 -15.04 0.52 -5.27
C PHE A 124 -16.31 -0.33 -5.21
N SER A 125 -16.30 -1.44 -5.93
CA SER A 125 -17.44 -2.36 -6.06
C SER A 125 -17.02 -3.80 -5.79
N SER A 126 -18.00 -4.70 -5.70
CA SER A 126 -17.77 -6.13 -5.51
C SER A 126 -18.64 -6.94 -6.46
N SER A 127 -18.13 -8.05 -6.97
CA SER A 127 -18.91 -9.04 -7.72
C SER A 127 -18.69 -10.44 -7.14
N ASP A 128 -19.71 -11.27 -7.15
CA ASP A 128 -19.59 -12.70 -6.87
C ASP A 128 -19.06 -13.45 -8.09
N PHE A 129 -18.38 -14.56 -7.83
CA PHE A 129 -18.02 -15.55 -8.84
C PHE A 129 -18.02 -16.94 -8.23
N GLN A 130 -18.06 -17.95 -9.10
CA GLN A 130 -17.83 -19.34 -8.73
C GLN A 130 -16.60 -19.83 -9.47
N ASP A 131 -15.71 -20.51 -8.77
CA ASP A 131 -14.55 -21.17 -9.37
C ASP A 131 -14.98 -22.39 -10.20
N GLU A 132 -14.06 -22.96 -10.98
CA GLU A 132 -14.34 -24.14 -11.80
C GLU A 132 -14.83 -25.34 -10.96
N GLU A 133 -14.40 -25.43 -9.70
CA GLU A 133 -14.89 -26.45 -8.76
C GLU A 133 -16.18 -26.05 -8.02
N GLY A 134 -16.88 -25.01 -8.49
CA GLY A 134 -18.14 -24.52 -7.91
C GLY A 134 -17.97 -23.78 -6.57
N ARG A 135 -16.73 -23.44 -6.21
CA ARG A 135 -16.40 -22.75 -4.95
C ARG A 135 -16.77 -21.28 -5.04
N LYS A 136 -17.48 -20.78 -4.03
CA LYS A 136 -17.89 -19.36 -3.98
C LYS A 136 -16.71 -18.45 -3.66
N GLY A 137 -16.63 -17.34 -4.38
CA GLY A 137 -15.68 -16.26 -4.15
C GLY A 137 -16.28 -14.89 -4.47
N PHE A 138 -15.55 -13.86 -4.09
CA PHE A 138 -15.88 -12.47 -4.39
C PHE A 138 -14.64 -11.75 -4.92
N ASN A 139 -14.82 -10.93 -5.93
CA ASN A 139 -13.82 -9.99 -6.41
C ASN A 139 -14.20 -8.59 -5.96
N LEU A 140 -13.24 -7.86 -5.41
CA LEU A 140 -13.32 -6.43 -5.17
C LEU A 140 -12.65 -5.73 -6.34
N HIS A 141 -13.35 -4.72 -6.87
CA HIS A 141 -12.92 -4.00 -8.05
C HIS A 141 -12.82 -2.51 -7.79
N TYR A 142 -11.98 -1.87 -8.60
CA TYR A 142 -11.93 -0.42 -8.74
C TYR A 142 -12.23 -0.02 -10.18
N SER A 143 -13.06 1.01 -10.35
CA SER A 143 -13.41 1.58 -11.66
C SER A 143 -12.34 2.58 -12.12
N PHE A 144 -11.39 2.11 -12.93
CA PHE A 144 -10.42 2.95 -13.62
C PHE A 144 -11.05 3.65 -14.83
N PRO A 145 -10.41 4.71 -15.37
CA PRO A 145 -10.92 5.42 -16.55
C PRO A 145 -11.10 4.55 -17.80
N TRP A 146 -10.36 3.44 -17.91
CA TRP A 146 -10.43 2.51 -19.04
C TRP A 146 -11.30 1.26 -18.77
N GLY A 147 -11.73 1.04 -17.53
CA GLY A 147 -12.50 -0.15 -17.18
C GLY A 147 -12.42 -0.51 -15.70
N THR A 148 -13.20 -1.52 -15.31
CA THR A 148 -13.20 -2.05 -13.95
C THR A 148 -12.15 -3.14 -13.84
N GLU A 149 -11.27 -3.03 -12.85
CA GLU A 149 -10.23 -4.03 -12.61
C GLU A 149 -10.29 -4.57 -11.18
N THR A 150 -9.97 -5.86 -11.03
CA THR A 150 -9.91 -6.51 -9.73
C THR A 150 -8.67 -6.09 -8.96
N ILE A 151 -8.87 -5.63 -7.73
CA ILE A 151 -7.81 -5.23 -6.80
C ILE A 151 -7.61 -6.24 -5.67
N GLU A 152 -8.65 -6.99 -5.31
CA GLU A 152 -8.60 -7.98 -4.24
C GLU A 152 -9.60 -9.11 -4.50
N THR A 153 -9.20 -10.34 -4.19
CA THR A 153 -10.01 -11.54 -4.42
C THR A 153 -10.15 -12.31 -3.12
N LEU A 154 -11.39 -12.67 -2.80
CA LEU A 154 -11.77 -13.50 -1.67
C LEU A 154 -12.26 -14.85 -2.20
N LYS A 155 -11.70 -15.96 -1.73
CA LYS A 155 -12.10 -17.32 -2.13
C LYS A 155 -12.34 -18.19 -0.90
N ASN A 156 -13.40 -18.99 -0.94
CA ASN A 156 -13.52 -20.13 -0.04
C ASN A 156 -12.89 -21.36 -0.70
N LEU A 157 -11.75 -21.79 -0.19
CA LEU A 157 -10.97 -22.88 -0.78
C LEU A 157 -11.42 -24.27 -0.28
N GLY A 158 -12.11 -24.33 0.86
CA GLY A 158 -12.45 -25.59 1.52
C GLY A 158 -11.26 -26.13 2.32
N ASP A 159 -11.13 -27.45 2.40
CA ASP A 159 -10.03 -28.15 3.08
C ASP A 159 -9.02 -28.80 2.12
N THR A 160 -9.29 -28.78 0.82
CA THR A 160 -8.52 -29.45 -0.23
C THR A 160 -7.03 -29.08 -0.21
N GLU A 161 -6.72 -27.79 -0.26
CA GLU A 161 -5.34 -27.28 -0.30
C GLU A 161 -4.58 -27.63 0.99
N LEU A 162 -5.27 -27.63 2.13
CA LEU A 162 -4.67 -27.98 3.41
C LEU A 162 -4.38 -29.48 3.49
N LEU A 163 -5.30 -30.32 3.00
CA LEU A 163 -5.14 -31.77 2.95
C LEU A 163 -4.02 -32.19 1.98
N GLN A 164 -3.91 -31.52 0.84
CA GLN A 164 -2.83 -31.75 -0.12
C GLN A 164 -1.45 -31.40 0.45
N MET A 165 -1.36 -30.35 1.28
CA MET A 165 -0.11 -29.93 1.91
C MET A 165 0.35 -30.85 3.05
N TYR A 166 -0.56 -31.60 3.68
CA TYR A 166 -0.26 -32.51 4.79
C TYR A 166 -0.78 -33.94 4.52
N PRO A 167 -0.22 -34.64 3.52
CA PRO A 167 -0.65 -36.00 3.19
C PRO A 167 -0.33 -36.94 4.37
N GLY A 168 -1.37 -37.56 4.92
CA GLY A 168 -1.24 -38.57 5.97
C GLY A 168 -1.16 -38.06 7.43
N ASP A 169 -1.17 -36.76 7.68
CA ASP A 169 -1.07 -36.18 9.04
C ASP A 169 -2.28 -35.30 9.42
N SER A 170 -3.48 -35.80 9.12
CA SER A 170 -4.75 -35.08 9.39
C SER A 170 -4.97 -34.81 10.89
N SER A 171 -4.33 -35.59 11.78
CA SER A 171 -4.43 -35.44 13.23
C SER A 171 -3.88 -34.10 13.75
N LYS A 172 -2.82 -33.58 13.11
CA LYS A 172 -2.24 -32.27 13.44
C LYS A 172 -3.08 -31.11 12.92
N LEU A 173 -3.92 -31.35 11.91
CA LEU A 173 -4.75 -30.32 11.30
C LEU A 173 -6.03 -30.01 12.08
N LEU A 174 -6.42 -30.91 12.98
CA LEU A 174 -7.66 -30.81 13.75
C LEU A 174 -7.66 -29.60 14.69
N GLY A 175 -8.53 -28.64 14.39
CA GLY A 175 -8.85 -27.49 15.23
C GLY A 175 -10.14 -27.71 16.04
N ARG A 176 -10.22 -27.06 17.20
CA ARG A 176 -11.36 -27.10 18.11
C ARG A 176 -12.42 -26.08 17.68
N ASP A 177 -13.60 -26.57 17.31
CA ASP A 177 -14.84 -25.79 17.19
C ASP A 177 -15.76 -26.17 18.37
N GLY A 178 -15.67 -25.37 19.45
CA GLY A 178 -16.35 -25.66 20.70
C GLY A 178 -15.85 -26.96 21.35
N ARG A 179 -16.69 -28.00 21.32
CA ARG A 179 -16.36 -29.34 21.86
C ARG A 179 -15.90 -30.35 20.80
N LYS A 180 -16.00 -30.00 19.51
CA LYS A 180 -15.66 -30.88 18.40
C LYS A 180 -14.32 -30.51 17.80
N ASN A 181 -13.60 -31.52 17.33
CA ASN A 181 -12.41 -31.33 16.51
C ASN A 181 -12.80 -31.45 15.05
N VAL A 182 -12.40 -30.49 14.22
CA VAL A 182 -12.74 -30.42 12.80
C VAL A 182 -11.52 -30.04 11.99
N ILE A 183 -11.47 -30.50 10.74
CA ILE A 183 -10.54 -29.96 9.75
C ILE A 183 -11.11 -28.60 9.31
N PRO A 184 -10.34 -27.51 9.39
CA PRO A 184 -10.86 -26.20 9.04
C PRO A 184 -11.07 -26.07 7.54
N HIS A 185 -11.98 -25.18 7.16
CA HIS A 185 -11.98 -24.59 5.83
C HIS A 185 -11.09 -23.35 5.80
N VAL A 186 -10.35 -23.21 4.69
CA VAL A 186 -9.48 -22.09 4.40
C VAL A 186 -10.24 -21.07 3.56
N LEU A 187 -10.35 -19.85 4.06
CA LEU A 187 -10.72 -18.69 3.26
C LEU A 187 -9.45 -17.92 2.93
N SER A 188 -9.27 -17.61 1.65
CA SER A 188 -8.15 -16.81 1.17
C SER A 188 -8.64 -15.43 0.78
N VAL A 189 -8.03 -14.39 1.32
CA VAL A 189 -8.29 -12.99 0.99
C VAL A 189 -6.97 -12.41 0.49
N SER A 190 -6.87 -12.18 -0.82
CA SER A 190 -5.64 -11.80 -1.50
C SER A 190 -5.80 -10.47 -2.23
N GLY A 191 -5.15 -9.42 -1.73
CA GLY A 191 -5.15 -8.09 -2.31
C GLY A 191 -3.86 -7.75 -3.04
N ASN A 192 -3.97 -7.12 -4.21
CA ASN A 192 -2.85 -6.51 -4.93
C ASN A 192 -2.66 -5.08 -4.44
N LEU A 193 -1.63 -4.86 -3.62
CA LEU A 193 -1.38 -3.54 -3.03
C LEU A 193 -0.90 -2.52 -4.06
N ASP A 194 -0.16 -2.94 -5.08
CA ASP A 194 0.35 -2.02 -6.11
C ASP A 194 -0.80 -1.46 -6.95
N ARG A 195 -1.75 -2.31 -7.35
CA ARG A 195 -3.00 -1.88 -8.00
C ARG A 195 -3.86 -1.03 -7.07
N GLY A 196 -3.87 -1.35 -5.78
CA GLY A 196 -4.53 -0.53 -4.76
C GLY A 196 -3.97 0.88 -4.65
N VAL A 197 -2.64 1.02 -4.67
CA VAL A 197 -1.97 2.33 -4.70
C VAL A 197 -2.35 3.09 -5.96
N LEU A 198 -2.33 2.43 -7.12
CA LEU A 198 -2.74 3.04 -8.38
C LEU A 198 -4.20 3.52 -8.31
N ALA A 199 -5.11 2.69 -7.79
CA ALA A 199 -6.52 3.04 -7.60
C ALA A 199 -6.68 4.32 -6.76
N TYR A 200 -5.99 4.42 -5.61
CA TYR A 200 -6.04 5.64 -4.79
C TYR A 200 -5.40 6.85 -5.46
N LEU A 201 -4.36 6.67 -6.27
CA LEU A 201 -3.77 7.78 -7.03
C LEU A 201 -4.80 8.34 -8.03
N PHE A 202 -5.47 7.48 -8.80
CA PHE A 202 -6.53 7.90 -9.73
C PHE A 202 -7.73 8.52 -9.01
N ASP A 203 -8.19 7.90 -7.92
CA ASP A 203 -9.32 8.39 -7.11
C ASP A 203 -9.04 9.77 -6.51
N SER A 204 -7.79 10.03 -6.14
CA SER A 204 -7.38 11.30 -5.52
C SER A 204 -7.15 12.44 -6.50
N LEU A 205 -6.96 12.16 -7.79
CA LEU A 205 -6.59 13.16 -8.78
C LEU A 205 -7.76 14.09 -9.09
N GLN A 206 -7.60 15.39 -8.80
CA GLN A 206 -8.57 16.43 -9.14
C GLN A 206 -7.94 17.50 -10.01
N LEU A 207 -8.70 17.93 -11.03
CA LEU A 207 -8.42 19.11 -11.82
C LEU A 207 -9.31 20.24 -11.29
N ALA A 208 -8.74 21.12 -10.46
CA ALA A 208 -9.45 22.26 -9.90
C ALA A 208 -9.18 23.53 -10.72
N GLU A 209 -10.17 24.41 -10.85
CA GLU A 209 -9.94 25.74 -11.40
C GLU A 209 -9.09 26.57 -10.44
N ASN A 210 -8.06 27.25 -10.95
CA ASN A 210 -7.22 28.11 -10.12
C ASN A 210 -7.91 29.48 -9.92
N PRO A 211 -8.34 29.84 -8.69
CA PRO A 211 -9.04 31.11 -8.45
C PRO A 211 -8.12 32.35 -8.57
N LEU A 212 -6.80 32.15 -8.70
CA LEU A 212 -5.80 33.23 -8.67
C LEU A 212 -5.58 33.92 -10.03
N THR A 213 -5.98 33.30 -11.15
CA THR A 213 -5.69 33.83 -12.51
C THR A 213 -6.95 34.30 -13.24
N LYS A 214 -7.24 35.61 -13.18
CA LYS A 214 -8.35 36.26 -13.91
C LYS A 214 -8.22 36.26 -15.46
N LYS A 215 -7.15 35.70 -16.05
CA LYS A 215 -6.88 35.79 -17.50
C LYS A 215 -6.59 34.47 -18.23
N LYS A 216 -6.44 33.34 -17.52
CA LYS A 216 -6.32 32.00 -18.11
C LYS A 216 -6.90 31.00 -17.11
N ILE A 217 -7.78 30.12 -17.57
CA ILE A 217 -8.25 28.95 -16.81
C ILE A 217 -7.04 28.02 -16.66
N VAL A 218 -6.18 28.31 -15.69
CA VAL A 218 -5.06 27.45 -15.34
C VAL A 218 -5.65 26.35 -14.46
N GLN A 219 -5.68 25.12 -14.97
CA GLN A 219 -6.13 23.97 -14.20
C GLN A 219 -5.04 23.58 -13.18
N ARG A 220 -5.38 23.62 -11.90
CA ARG A 220 -4.56 23.14 -10.79
C ARG A 220 -4.75 21.63 -10.65
N LYS A 221 -3.68 20.87 -10.79
CA LYS A 221 -3.65 19.44 -10.46
C LYS A 221 -3.40 19.29 -8.97
N VAL A 222 -4.21 18.47 -8.30
CA VAL A 222 -4.01 18.14 -6.89
C VAL A 222 -4.32 16.67 -6.67
N LEU A 223 -3.47 15.99 -5.91
CA LEU A 223 -3.75 14.65 -5.40
C LEU A 223 -4.34 14.80 -3.99
N LYS A 224 -5.63 14.52 -3.84
CA LYS A 224 -6.32 14.55 -2.54
C LYS A 224 -6.31 13.19 -1.83
N LEU A 225 -5.12 12.61 -1.65
CA LEU A 225 -4.99 11.38 -0.89
C LEU A 225 -5.49 11.59 0.54
N HIS A 226 -6.11 10.56 1.11
CA HIS A 226 -6.54 10.58 2.49
C HIS A 226 -5.35 10.92 3.42
N PRO A 227 -5.53 11.70 4.50
CA PRO A 227 -4.43 12.11 5.37
C PRO A 227 -3.59 10.97 5.94
N CYS A 228 -4.15 9.77 6.11
CA CYS A 228 -3.40 8.59 6.52
C CYS A 228 -2.45 8.07 5.42
N LEU A 229 -2.86 8.14 4.16
CA LEU A 229 -2.14 7.60 3.00
C LEU A 229 -1.16 8.59 2.36
N ALA A 230 -1.37 9.90 2.55
CA ALA A 230 -0.48 10.93 1.99
C ALA A 230 0.99 10.67 2.38
N PRO A 231 1.94 10.63 1.43
CA PRO A 231 3.33 10.25 1.73
C PRO A 231 4.03 11.28 2.62
N LEU A 232 3.72 12.55 2.41
CA LEU A 232 4.24 13.69 3.15
C LEU A 232 3.07 14.41 3.81
N LYS A 233 3.19 14.68 5.11
CA LYS A 233 2.13 15.37 5.86
C LYS A 233 2.33 16.88 5.76
N VAL A 234 3.59 17.32 5.80
CA VAL A 234 3.96 18.73 5.90
C VAL A 234 5.10 19.06 4.95
N ALA A 235 5.10 20.25 4.37
CA ALA A 235 6.26 20.88 3.76
C ALA A 235 6.70 22.10 4.57
N LEU A 236 8.00 22.25 4.80
CA LEU A 236 8.61 23.39 5.49
C LEU A 236 9.42 24.23 4.51
N ASP A 237 9.04 25.49 4.35
CA ASP A 237 9.70 26.43 3.46
C ASP A 237 10.04 27.75 4.16
N VAL A 238 11.04 28.43 3.61
CA VAL A 238 11.44 29.78 4.03
C VAL A 238 10.86 30.81 3.07
N GLY A 239 10.27 31.86 3.63
CA GLY A 239 9.81 33.01 2.88
C GLY A 239 10.84 34.14 2.87
N LYS A 240 10.34 35.37 2.99
CA LYS A 240 11.20 36.57 3.07
C LYS A 240 11.84 36.67 4.46
N GLY A 241 13.12 37.00 4.51
CA GLY A 241 13.86 37.29 5.75
C GLY A 241 15.32 36.79 5.72
N PRO A 242 16.02 36.85 6.87
CA PRO A 242 17.41 36.41 6.99
C PRO A 242 17.50 34.88 6.86
N THR A 243 17.95 34.40 5.68
CA THR A 243 17.92 32.99 5.31
C THR A 243 18.58 32.05 6.32
N THR A 244 19.68 32.46 6.96
CA THR A 244 20.42 31.61 7.89
C THR A 244 19.63 31.34 9.17
N GLU A 245 19.05 32.37 9.78
CA GLU A 245 18.27 32.26 11.02
C GLU A 245 16.96 31.51 10.78
N LEU A 246 16.27 31.84 9.68
CA LEU A 246 15.04 31.13 9.29
C LEU A 246 15.29 29.63 9.08
N ARG A 247 16.39 29.26 8.44
CA ARG A 247 16.77 27.85 8.24
C ARG A 247 17.07 27.14 9.56
N GLN A 248 17.65 27.82 10.56
CA GLN A 248 17.86 27.24 11.88
C GLN A 248 16.52 26.94 12.57
N VAL A 249 15.55 27.85 12.47
CA VAL A 249 14.19 27.63 12.99
C VAL A 249 13.51 26.46 12.26
N CYS A 250 13.60 26.42 10.92
CA CYS A 250 13.09 25.28 10.14
C CYS A 250 13.71 23.95 10.58
N GLN A 251 15.02 23.92 10.83
CA GLN A 251 15.71 22.71 11.28
C GLN A 251 15.23 22.24 12.65
N GLY A 252 15.01 23.17 13.59
CA GLY A 252 14.43 22.87 14.89
C GLY A 252 13.03 22.25 14.76
N LEU A 253 12.16 22.88 13.96
CA LEU A 253 10.81 22.39 13.73
C LEU A 253 10.77 21.06 12.98
N PHE A 254 11.68 20.86 12.00
CA PHE A 254 11.83 19.60 11.29
C PHE A 254 12.14 18.45 12.26
N ASN A 255 13.09 18.66 13.17
CA ASN A 255 13.46 17.68 14.17
C ASN A 255 12.30 17.36 15.12
N GLU A 256 11.57 18.39 15.57
CA GLU A 256 10.40 18.23 16.45
C GLU A 256 9.27 17.45 15.77
N LEU A 257 8.91 17.80 14.54
CA LEU A 257 7.87 17.10 13.78
C LEU A 257 8.26 15.65 13.47
N THR A 258 9.52 15.42 13.11
CA THR A 258 10.04 14.07 12.83
C THR A 258 10.06 13.22 14.10
N ALA A 259 10.43 13.78 15.26
CA ALA A 259 10.34 13.09 16.55
C ALA A 259 8.91 12.65 16.89
N ASN A 260 7.91 13.41 16.44
CA ASN A 260 6.49 13.08 16.56
C ASN A 260 5.95 12.20 15.41
N ARG A 261 6.84 11.61 14.60
CA ARG A 261 6.52 10.71 13.46
C ARG A 261 5.64 11.36 12.38
N ILE A 262 5.77 12.68 12.20
CA ILE A 262 5.14 13.41 11.10
C ILE A 262 6.14 13.45 9.94
N SER A 263 5.75 12.94 8.77
CA SER A 263 6.60 13.01 7.56
C SER A 263 6.67 14.44 7.03
N VAL A 264 7.87 15.00 6.95
CA VAL A 264 8.10 16.41 6.56
C VAL A 264 9.00 16.50 5.32
N TRP A 265 8.63 17.36 4.38
CA TRP A 265 9.46 17.78 3.25
C TRP A 265 10.33 18.98 3.64
N PRO A 266 11.67 18.89 3.57
CA PRO A 266 12.58 19.97 3.93
C PRO A 266 12.81 20.96 2.78
N GLY A 267 11.76 21.66 2.35
CA GLY A 267 11.82 22.63 1.24
C GLY A 267 12.82 23.77 1.48
N TYR A 268 13.03 24.17 2.75
CA TYR A 268 14.00 25.18 3.16
C TYR A 268 15.48 24.88 2.79
N LEU A 269 15.81 23.63 2.47
CA LEU A 269 17.15 23.23 1.99
C LEU A 269 17.35 23.48 0.51
N GLU A 270 16.28 23.69 -0.26
CA GLU A 270 16.37 23.98 -1.68
C GLU A 270 17.05 25.35 -1.89
N THR A 271 18.00 25.40 -2.83
CA THR A 271 18.75 26.62 -3.18
C THR A 271 18.14 27.36 -4.36
N VAL A 272 17.30 26.68 -5.14
CA VAL A 272 16.61 27.26 -6.30
C VAL A 272 15.48 28.15 -5.79
N GLN A 273 15.49 29.42 -6.20
CA GLN A 273 14.38 30.32 -5.90
C GLN A 273 13.18 29.97 -6.77
N VAL A 274 12.14 29.47 -6.13
CA VAL A 274 10.86 29.09 -6.75
C VAL A 274 9.79 30.04 -6.22
N SER A 275 8.85 30.46 -7.07
CA SER A 275 7.77 31.32 -6.61
C SER A 275 6.84 30.57 -5.65
N LEU A 276 6.21 31.30 -4.73
CA LEU A 276 5.26 30.72 -3.77
C LEU A 276 4.12 29.95 -4.46
N GLU A 277 3.64 30.44 -5.61
CA GLU A 277 2.59 29.80 -6.41
C GLU A 277 3.05 28.49 -7.04
N GLN A 278 4.31 28.43 -7.49
CA GLN A 278 4.92 27.21 -7.99
C GLN A 278 5.09 26.18 -6.88
N LEU A 279 5.50 26.60 -5.67
CA LEU A 279 5.60 25.72 -4.51
C LEU A 279 4.24 25.15 -4.11
N TYR A 280 3.19 25.98 -4.07
CA TYR A 280 1.82 25.50 -3.82
C TYR A 280 1.43 24.41 -4.83
N THR A 281 1.65 24.65 -6.13
CA THR A 281 1.33 23.68 -7.17
C THR A 281 2.12 22.38 -6.98
N LYS A 282 3.44 22.47 -6.74
CA LYS A 282 4.30 21.31 -6.45
C LYS A 282 3.78 20.49 -5.26
N TYR A 283 3.44 21.14 -4.15
CA TYR A 283 2.99 20.43 -2.95
C TYR A 283 1.58 19.86 -3.06
N ASP A 284 0.71 20.51 -3.84
CA ASP A 284 -0.61 20.00 -4.16
C ASP A 284 -0.52 18.74 -5.06
N GLU A 285 0.38 18.73 -6.04
CA GLU A 285 0.67 17.56 -6.87
C GLU A 285 1.32 16.41 -6.07
N MET A 286 2.15 16.74 -5.07
CA MET A 286 2.76 15.78 -4.14
C MET A 286 1.82 15.29 -3.03
N SER A 287 0.58 15.77 -2.98
CA SER A 287 -0.41 15.44 -1.95
C SER A 287 -0.03 15.86 -0.51
N VAL A 288 0.85 16.84 -0.34
CA VAL A 288 1.25 17.34 0.98
C VAL A 288 0.04 18.00 1.65
N LEU A 289 -0.29 17.63 2.89
CA LEU A 289 -1.50 18.12 3.56
C LEU A 289 -1.40 19.60 3.94
N PHE A 290 -0.24 19.99 4.47
CA PHE A 290 0.01 21.35 4.91
C PHE A 290 1.36 21.88 4.43
N MET A 291 1.39 23.12 3.99
CA MET A 291 2.63 23.86 3.77
C MET A 291 2.79 24.88 4.89
N ILE A 292 3.96 24.89 5.53
CA ILE A 292 4.33 25.85 6.56
C ILE A 292 5.39 26.77 5.99
N LEU A 293 5.10 28.07 6.00
CA LEU A 293 6.04 29.10 5.58
C LEU A 293 6.55 29.84 6.81
N ILE A 294 7.87 29.82 6.99
CA ILE A 294 8.58 30.55 8.04
C ILE A 294 9.14 31.85 7.45
N THR A 295 8.84 32.98 8.09
CA THR A 295 9.26 34.32 7.64
C THR A 295 9.89 35.10 8.79
N ASP A 296 10.37 36.31 8.50
CA ASP A 296 10.78 37.32 9.50
C ASP A 296 9.80 37.46 10.68
N ALA A 297 8.49 37.51 10.43
CA ALA A 297 7.46 37.53 11.47
C ALA A 297 7.61 36.37 12.47
N THR A 298 8.03 35.19 12.03
CA THR A 298 8.26 34.06 12.94
C THR A 298 9.41 34.34 13.91
N LEU A 299 10.44 35.07 13.49
CA LEU A 299 11.55 35.47 14.36
C LEU A 299 11.12 36.57 15.36
N GLU A 300 10.23 37.46 14.94
CA GLU A 300 9.76 38.58 15.77
C GLU A 300 8.70 38.17 16.80
N ASN A 301 7.72 37.36 16.40
CA ASN A 301 6.54 37.06 17.22
C ASN A 301 6.14 35.58 17.25
N GLY A 302 6.95 34.68 16.67
CA GLY A 302 6.72 33.24 16.72
C GLY A 302 5.58 32.74 15.83
N VAL A 303 5.01 33.58 14.95
CA VAL A 303 3.88 33.20 14.08
C VAL A 303 4.37 32.69 12.73
N VAL A 304 3.83 31.56 12.31
CA VAL A 304 4.06 30.94 10.99
C VAL A 304 2.78 30.96 10.16
N GLN A 305 2.93 30.90 8.84
CA GLN A 305 1.79 30.73 7.94
C GLN A 305 1.61 29.25 7.59
N LEU A 306 0.40 28.73 7.83
CA LEU A 306 -0.01 27.37 7.50
C LEU A 306 -1.01 27.41 6.34
N ARG A 307 -0.74 26.71 5.23
CA ARG A 307 -1.69 26.54 4.12
C ARG A 307 -2.19 25.10 4.06
N SER A 308 -3.52 24.93 4.01
CA SER A 308 -4.15 23.61 3.77
C SER A 308 -4.22 23.28 2.28
N ARG A 309 -3.92 22.03 1.92
CA ARG A 309 -4.11 21.47 0.56
C ARG A 309 -5.57 21.54 0.10
N ASP A 310 -6.47 21.13 1.00
CA ASP A 310 -7.87 20.85 0.67
C ASP A 310 -8.67 22.14 0.51
N THR A 311 -8.47 23.11 1.42
CA THR A 311 -9.20 24.40 1.39
C THR A 311 -8.43 25.51 0.68
N THR A 312 -7.12 25.36 0.48
CA THR A 312 -6.19 26.42 0.01
C THR A 312 -6.07 27.64 0.91
N MET A 313 -6.77 27.64 2.04
CA MET A 313 -6.76 28.75 2.98
C MET A 313 -5.41 28.84 3.70
N LYS A 314 -5.02 30.08 4.02
CA LYS A 314 -3.82 30.41 4.76
C LYS A 314 -4.21 30.90 6.14
N GLU A 315 -3.71 30.24 7.16
CA GLU A 315 -3.95 30.57 8.56
C GLU A 315 -2.63 30.93 9.23
N MET A 316 -2.69 31.87 10.17
CA MET A 316 -1.53 32.26 10.96
C MET A 316 -1.59 31.53 12.30
N MET A 317 -0.53 30.82 12.66
CA MET A 317 -0.48 30.01 13.86
C MET A 317 0.85 30.22 14.59
N HIS A 318 0.82 30.27 15.92
CA HIS A 318 2.05 30.31 16.69
C HIS A 318 2.78 28.96 16.60
N ILE A 319 4.09 28.99 16.40
CA ILE A 319 4.93 27.80 16.14
C ILE A 319 4.78 26.73 17.23
N SER A 320 4.63 27.14 18.50
CA SER A 320 4.46 26.22 19.63
C SER A 320 3.17 25.38 19.60
N ARG A 321 2.15 25.80 18.84
CA ARG A 321 0.87 25.06 18.73
C ARG A 321 0.84 24.09 17.57
N LEU A 322 1.83 24.16 16.69
CA LEU A 322 1.79 23.55 15.37
C LEU A 322 1.94 22.03 15.44
N THR A 323 2.87 21.54 16.26
CA THR A 323 3.10 20.10 16.48
C THR A 323 1.87 19.41 17.06
N ASP A 324 1.23 20.03 18.05
CA ASP A 324 0.00 19.52 18.66
C ASP A 324 -1.16 19.50 17.66
N PHE A 325 -1.32 20.56 16.88
CA PHE A 325 -2.35 20.66 15.85
C PHE A 325 -2.20 19.54 14.82
N LEU A 326 -1.00 19.36 14.27
CA LEU A 326 -0.74 18.35 13.24
C LEU A 326 -0.91 16.92 13.78
N THR A 327 -0.43 16.66 15.00
CA THR A 327 -0.59 15.35 15.65
C THR A 327 -2.06 15.01 15.85
N LYS A 328 -2.87 15.98 16.32
CA LYS A 328 -4.32 15.81 16.48
C LYS A 328 -5.00 15.60 15.14
N TYR A 329 -4.62 16.35 14.11
CA TYR A 329 -5.19 16.21 12.75
C TYR A 329 -4.95 14.81 12.19
N VAL A 330 -3.71 14.32 12.22
CA VAL A 330 -3.34 12.99 11.70
C VAL A 330 -4.00 11.87 12.52
N THR A 331 -4.11 12.02 13.84
CA THR A 331 -4.75 11.02 14.70
C THR A 331 -6.26 10.96 14.48
N SER A 332 -6.91 12.12 14.35
CA SER A 332 -8.36 12.21 14.10
C SER A 332 -8.72 11.60 12.76
N ALA A 333 -7.89 11.83 11.73
CA ALA A 333 -8.09 11.23 10.42
C ALA A 333 -8.00 9.70 10.42
N LYS A 334 -7.32 9.06 11.38
CA LYS A 334 -7.30 7.59 11.49
C LYS A 334 -8.63 7.03 12.01
N ASN A 335 -9.34 7.81 12.81
CA ASN A 335 -10.55 7.39 13.52
C ASN A 335 -11.84 7.62 12.72
N MET A 336 -11.82 8.55 11.76
CA MET A 336 -12.79 8.62 10.66
C MET A 336 -12.52 7.47 9.69
#